data_AF-A0A7S1SAF8-F1
#
_entry.id   AF-A0A7S1SAF8-F1
#
_cell.length_a   1.000
_cell.length_b   1.000
_cell.length_c   1.000
_cell.angle_alpha   90.00
_cell.angle_beta   90.00
_cell.angle_gamma   90.00
#
_symmetry.space_group_name_H-M   'P 1'
#
loop_
_entity.id
_entity.type
_entity.pdbx_description
1 polymer ?
#
loop_
_entity_poly.entity_id
_entity_poly.type
_entity_poly.pdbx_seq_one_letter_code
_entity_poly.pdbx_strand_id
1 'polypeptide(L)'
;MTSETAPTEMHLSDCAITTDGFLLLMSAIEEKELYPTGIMGFKKVPLYLRIESNYIDEAIIQEKVDAGIIKAFRKVPGARMDSHDPAVKINLVVRQEGKYQQKTGEPPAPEDAPAPKDVFDNNRSQPGARPVVVNNLQQVRPQWANVVQGWQPPAAQALAAGRFSAFQARPQVVRPLYGAGVQGGVGARVPQMVSPRPGLWNQQAGFQFRGSAGTAADRSRTPAGRTNGSGPFPPSVPPPKKNSGLPHPWE
;
A
#
# COMPACT_ATOMS: atom_id res chain seq x y z
N MET A 1 2.66 16.86 12.19
CA MET A 1 1.65 15.79 12.08
C MET A 1 1.82 14.85 13.25
N THR A 2 0.72 14.36 13.81
CA THR A 2 0.71 13.35 14.89
C THR A 2 0.36 11.99 14.29
N SER A 3 0.62 10.90 15.02
CA SER A 3 0.26 9.54 14.60
C SER A 3 -1.25 9.35 14.35
N GLU A 4 -2.09 10.11 15.05
CA GLU A 4 -3.56 10.10 14.90
C GLU A 4 -4.05 10.81 13.62
N THR A 5 -3.25 11.73 13.08
CA THR A 5 -3.61 12.55 11.92
C THR A 5 -2.80 12.21 10.68
N ALA A 6 -1.85 11.28 10.79
CA ALA A 6 -1.06 10.80 9.67
C ALA A 6 -1.96 9.99 8.72
N PRO A 7 -1.84 10.18 7.39
CA PRO A 7 -2.62 9.43 6.43
C PRO A 7 -2.27 7.93 6.49
N THR A 8 -3.27 7.06 6.38
CA THR A 8 -3.08 5.60 6.34
C THR A 8 -2.91 5.07 4.92
N GLU A 9 -3.34 5.84 3.92
CA GLU A 9 -3.33 5.48 2.51
C GLU A 9 -2.94 6.68 1.65
N MET A 10 -2.07 6.44 0.66
CA MET A 10 -1.62 7.45 -0.28
C MET A 10 -1.50 6.88 -1.69
N HIS A 11 -2.14 7.54 -2.64
CA HIS A 11 -2.10 7.19 -4.06
C HIS A 11 -1.34 8.27 -4.83
N LEU A 12 -0.17 7.90 -5.34
CA LEU A 12 0.72 8.76 -6.11
C LEU A 12 1.00 8.13 -7.49
N SER A 13 -0.02 7.53 -8.10
CA SER A 13 0.13 6.89 -9.41
C SER A 13 0.04 7.94 -10.51
N ASP A 14 0.90 7.84 -11.51
CA ASP A 14 0.95 8.77 -12.67
C ASP A 14 1.19 10.24 -12.28
N CYS A 15 2.04 10.48 -11.26
CA CYS A 15 2.39 11.81 -10.77
C CYS A 15 3.74 12.32 -11.32
N ALA A 16 4.32 11.61 -12.30
CA ALA A 16 5.64 11.89 -12.88
C ALA A 16 6.76 12.02 -11.83
N ILE A 17 6.67 11.27 -10.71
CA ILE A 17 7.67 11.31 -9.64
C ILE A 17 8.98 10.69 -10.14
N THR A 18 10.10 11.38 -9.92
CA THR A 18 11.45 10.89 -10.23
C THR A 18 12.04 10.09 -9.06
N THR A 19 13.15 9.41 -9.31
CA THR A 19 13.94 8.72 -8.27
C THR A 19 14.28 9.65 -7.10
N ASP A 20 14.70 10.89 -7.35
CA ASP A 20 15.05 11.85 -6.30
C ASP A 20 13.84 12.22 -5.44
N GLY A 21 12.67 12.44 -6.07
CA GLY A 21 11.42 12.71 -5.36
C GLY A 21 10.98 11.54 -4.49
N PHE A 22 11.17 10.30 -4.97
CA PHE A 22 10.92 9.09 -4.19
C PHE A 22 11.87 8.97 -3.00
N LEU A 23 13.17 9.24 -3.18
CA LEU A 23 14.15 9.22 -2.09
C LEU A 23 13.84 10.27 -1.02
N LEU A 24 13.43 11.48 -1.40
CA LEU A 24 12.97 12.51 -0.46
C LEU A 24 11.73 12.05 0.33
N LEU A 25 10.77 11.40 -0.34
CA LEU A 25 9.60 10.82 0.33
C LEU A 25 10.01 9.73 1.33
N MET A 26 10.93 8.83 0.95
CA MET A 26 11.43 7.78 1.84
C MET A 26 12.19 8.37 3.03
N SER A 27 13.07 9.34 2.79
CA SER A 27 13.79 10.05 3.85
C SER A 27 12.83 10.69 4.85
N ALA A 28 11.76 11.35 4.39
CA ALA A 28 10.78 11.98 5.26
C ALA A 28 9.99 10.97 6.11
N ILE A 29 9.70 9.77 5.57
CA ILE A 29 9.05 8.66 6.29
C ILE A 29 10.03 7.96 7.25
N GLU A 30 11.31 7.90 6.90
CA GLU A 30 12.35 7.31 7.72
C GLU A 30 12.67 8.18 8.93
N GLU A 31 12.85 9.48 8.72
CA GLU A 31 13.19 10.48 9.73
C GLU A 31 12.06 10.70 10.73
N LYS A 32 10.81 10.77 10.25
CA LYS A 32 9.64 10.92 11.12
C LYS A 32 9.16 9.55 11.53
N GLU A 33 9.29 9.20 12.82
CA GLU A 33 8.75 7.98 13.44
C GLU A 33 7.20 7.97 13.52
N LEU A 34 6.53 8.42 12.47
CA LEU A 34 5.07 8.41 12.34
C LEU A 34 4.55 7.04 11.94
N TYR A 35 5.35 6.27 11.20
CA TYR A 35 4.96 4.96 10.69
C TYR A 35 5.76 3.83 11.33
N PRO A 36 5.11 2.69 11.58
CA PRO A 36 3.68 2.41 11.33
C PRO A 36 2.73 3.19 12.28
N THR A 37 1.59 3.66 11.75
CA THR A 37 0.63 4.47 12.52
C THR A 37 -0.16 3.61 13.49
N GLY A 38 -0.40 4.12 14.71
CA GLY A 38 -1.26 3.47 15.67
C GLY A 38 -2.72 3.77 15.36
N ILE A 39 -3.48 2.78 14.87
CA ILE A 39 -4.94 2.89 14.80
C ILE A 39 -5.52 2.48 16.16
N MET A 40 -6.65 3.10 16.56
CA MET A 40 -7.37 2.80 17.81
C MET A 40 -7.40 1.28 18.08
N GLY A 41 -6.82 0.86 19.22
CA GLY A 41 -6.75 -0.55 19.62
C GLY A 41 -5.39 -1.22 19.46
N PHE A 42 -4.29 -0.47 19.64
CA PHE A 42 -2.90 -0.97 19.73
C PHE A 42 -2.32 -1.59 18.46
N LYS A 43 -3.04 -1.57 17.34
CA LYS A 43 -2.55 -2.11 16.07
C LYS A 43 -1.76 -1.05 15.32
N LYS A 44 -0.51 -1.39 15.01
CA LYS A 44 0.37 -0.59 14.15
C LYS A 44 0.09 -0.97 12.70
N VAL A 45 -0.16 0.02 11.86
CA VAL A 45 -0.48 -0.18 10.44
C VAL A 45 0.55 0.57 9.58
N PRO A 46 1.28 -0.12 8.68
CA PRO A 46 2.16 0.54 7.71
C PRO A 46 1.35 1.44 6.76
N LEU A 47 1.99 2.47 6.21
CA LEU A 47 1.38 3.31 5.17
C LEU A 47 1.07 2.46 3.93
N TYR A 48 -0.17 2.46 3.47
CA TYR A 48 -0.51 1.89 2.19
C TYR A 48 -0.17 2.87 1.07
N LEU A 49 0.80 2.50 0.22
CA LEU A 49 1.35 3.39 -0.81
C LEU A 49 1.20 2.77 -2.19
N ARG A 50 0.70 3.55 -3.15
CA ARG A 50 0.62 3.15 -4.57
C ARG A 50 1.33 4.17 -5.47
N ILE A 51 2.44 3.77 -6.09
CA ILE A 51 3.34 4.64 -6.88
C ILE A 51 3.53 4.15 -8.33
N GLU A 52 2.53 3.51 -8.93
CA GLU A 52 2.63 2.99 -10.31
C GLU A 52 2.74 4.13 -11.36
N SER A 53 3.32 3.85 -12.52
CA SER A 53 3.38 4.77 -13.67
C SER A 53 4.17 6.08 -13.44
N ASN A 54 5.18 6.06 -12.56
CA ASN A 54 6.12 7.17 -12.34
C ASN A 54 7.48 6.90 -13.02
N TYR A 55 8.47 7.75 -12.82
CA TYR A 55 9.80 7.67 -13.42
C TYR A 55 10.86 7.36 -12.35
N ILE A 56 10.61 6.31 -11.57
CA ILE A 56 11.47 5.89 -10.47
C ILE A 56 12.29 4.69 -10.95
N ASP A 57 13.60 4.70 -10.65
CA ASP A 57 14.44 3.52 -10.87
C ASP A 57 13.96 2.36 -9.98
N GLU A 58 13.56 1.26 -10.60
CA GLU A 58 13.07 0.06 -9.92
C GLU A 58 14.14 -0.55 -8.98
N ALA A 59 15.43 -0.35 -9.27
CA ALA A 59 16.52 -0.80 -8.39
C ALA A 59 16.49 -0.10 -7.03
N ILE A 60 16.16 1.20 -6.99
CA ILE A 60 16.07 1.98 -5.75
C ILE A 60 14.85 1.56 -4.93
N ILE A 61 13.73 1.23 -5.58
CA ILE A 61 12.57 0.66 -4.90
C ILE A 61 12.96 -0.68 -4.28
N GLN A 62 13.65 -1.54 -5.05
CA GLN A 62 14.11 -2.84 -4.58
C GLN A 62 15.07 -2.72 -3.39
N GLU A 63 15.99 -1.76 -3.40
CA GLU A 63 16.90 -1.50 -2.27
C GLU A 63 16.12 -1.22 -0.97
N LYS A 64 15.05 -0.43 -1.05
CA LYS A 64 14.18 -0.13 0.12
C LYS A 64 13.32 -1.32 0.55
N VAL A 65 13.00 -2.22 -0.38
CA VAL A 65 12.36 -3.51 -0.07
C VAL A 65 13.34 -4.44 0.64
N ASP A 66 14.56 -4.55 0.13
CA ASP A 66 15.63 -5.39 0.69
C ASP A 66 16.05 -4.89 2.08
N ALA A 67 16.02 -3.57 2.31
CA ALA A 67 16.22 -2.95 3.61
C ALA A 67 15.10 -3.26 4.63
N GLY A 68 13.99 -3.88 4.20
CA GLY A 68 12.85 -4.22 5.06
C GLY A 68 11.94 -3.04 5.43
N ILE A 69 12.20 -1.85 4.87
CA ILE A 69 11.39 -0.64 5.11
C ILE A 69 10.06 -0.73 4.35
N ILE A 70 10.13 -1.24 3.11
CA ILE A 70 8.98 -1.43 2.23
C ILE A 70 8.66 -2.92 2.13
N LYS A 71 7.39 -3.26 2.29
CA LYS A 71 6.86 -4.58 1.98
C LYS A 71 6.04 -4.53 0.69
N ALA A 72 6.43 -5.32 -0.30
CA ALA A 72 5.60 -5.53 -1.49
C ALA A 72 4.26 -6.16 -1.08
N PHE A 73 3.16 -5.48 -1.42
CA PHE A 73 1.81 -5.84 -1.04
C PHE A 73 0.95 -6.07 -2.28
N ARG A 74 0.52 -7.32 -2.48
CA ARG A 74 -0.43 -7.68 -3.52
C ARG A 74 -1.85 -7.61 -2.97
N LYS A 75 -2.67 -6.71 -3.51
CA LYS A 75 -4.08 -6.59 -3.12
C LYS A 75 -4.86 -7.81 -3.61
N VAL A 76 -5.12 -8.75 -2.72
CA VAL A 76 -6.05 -9.88 -2.94
C VAL A 76 -7.20 -9.80 -1.94
N PRO A 77 -8.40 -10.31 -2.27
CA PRO A 77 -9.51 -10.36 -1.33
C PRO A 77 -9.10 -11.05 -0.02
N GLY A 78 -9.30 -10.38 1.12
CA GLY A 78 -8.93 -10.90 2.44
C GLY A 78 -7.47 -10.74 2.84
N ALA A 79 -6.61 -10.16 1.98
CA ALA A 79 -5.27 -9.76 2.39
C ALA A 79 -5.36 -8.73 3.50
N ARG A 80 -4.69 -9.01 4.63
CA ARG A 80 -4.59 -8.05 5.72
C ARG A 80 -3.41 -7.11 5.49
N MET A 81 -3.60 -5.86 5.89
CA MET A 81 -2.60 -4.80 5.74
C MET A 81 -1.70 -4.70 6.99
N ASP A 82 -2.01 -5.43 8.06
CA ASP A 82 -1.16 -5.47 9.24
C ASP A 82 0.14 -6.22 8.90
N SER A 83 1.26 -5.54 9.10
CA SER A 83 2.55 -6.20 9.20
C SER A 83 2.82 -6.45 10.69
N HIS A 84 3.17 -7.68 11.05
CA HIS A 84 3.67 -7.98 12.38
C HIS A 84 5.10 -7.46 12.59
N ASP A 85 5.79 -7.14 11.50
CA ASP A 85 7.14 -6.60 11.54
C ASP A 85 7.10 -5.09 11.78
N PRO A 86 7.63 -4.59 12.93
CA PRO A 86 7.68 -3.17 13.23
C PRO A 86 8.66 -2.38 12.33
N ALA A 87 9.59 -3.05 11.63
CA ALA A 87 10.51 -2.40 10.71
C ALA A 87 9.82 -1.95 9.41
N VAL A 88 8.74 -2.63 9.01
CA VAL A 88 7.98 -2.29 7.81
C VAL A 88 7.16 -1.03 8.05
N LYS A 89 7.56 0.06 7.39
CA LYS A 89 6.87 1.35 7.44
C LYS A 89 5.83 1.50 6.34
N ILE A 90 6.01 0.81 5.21
CA ILE A 90 5.19 0.98 4.00
C ILE A 90 4.77 -0.38 3.44
N ASN A 91 3.48 -0.51 3.11
CA ASN A 91 2.95 -1.55 2.25
C ASN A 91 2.82 -0.99 0.82
N LEU A 92 3.76 -1.35 -0.06
CA LEU A 92 3.78 -0.88 -1.44
C LEU A 92 2.91 -1.77 -2.31
N VAL A 93 1.87 -1.20 -2.91
CA VAL A 93 0.95 -1.93 -3.79
C VAL A 93 1.65 -2.37 -5.07
N VAL A 94 1.69 -3.68 -5.31
CA VAL A 94 2.23 -4.26 -6.54
C VAL A 94 1.20 -5.19 -7.20
N ARG A 95 1.17 -5.19 -8.54
CA ARG A 95 0.38 -6.16 -9.31
C ARG A 95 1.09 -7.51 -9.43
N GLN A 96 2.39 -7.46 -9.64
CA GLN A 96 3.28 -8.62 -9.74
C GLN A 96 4.52 -8.34 -8.87
N GLU A 97 4.95 -9.34 -8.10
CA GLU A 97 6.18 -9.23 -7.29
C GLU A 97 7.39 -8.97 -8.19
N GLY A 98 8.26 -8.06 -7.75
CA GLY A 98 9.44 -7.64 -8.50
C GLY A 98 9.17 -6.76 -9.72
N LYS A 99 7.92 -6.32 -9.95
CA LYS A 99 7.59 -5.34 -11.00
C LYS A 99 6.79 -4.18 -10.42
N TYR A 100 7.36 -2.99 -10.52
CA TYR A 100 6.78 -1.78 -9.92
C TYR A 100 6.02 -0.92 -10.92
N GLN A 101 6.01 -1.31 -12.21
CA GLN A 101 5.33 -0.61 -13.31
C GLN A 101 5.79 0.84 -13.45
N GLN A 102 7.11 1.06 -13.35
CA GLN A 102 7.68 2.38 -13.59
C GLN A 102 7.88 2.62 -15.09
N LYS A 103 7.73 3.87 -15.50
CA LYS A 103 8.08 4.38 -16.82
C LYS A 103 9.59 4.59 -16.87
N THR A 104 10.18 4.34 -18.02
CA THR A 104 11.60 4.59 -18.29
C THR A 104 11.77 5.91 -19.04
N GLY A 105 12.92 6.56 -18.85
CA GLY A 105 13.25 7.84 -19.49
C GLY A 105 13.07 9.04 -18.55
N GLU A 106 13.27 10.24 -19.08
CA GLU A 106 13.02 11.47 -18.34
C GLU A 106 11.51 11.74 -18.24
N PRO A 107 11.02 12.27 -17.10
CA PRO A 107 9.65 12.73 -17.01
C PRO A 107 9.41 13.86 -18.05
N PRO A 108 8.23 13.91 -18.68
CA PRO A 108 7.90 14.99 -19.61
C PRO A 108 7.95 16.32 -18.88
N ALA A 109 8.38 17.37 -19.59
CA ALA A 109 8.34 18.72 -19.05
C ALA A 109 6.89 19.11 -18.70
N PRO A 110 6.65 19.95 -17.69
CA PRO A 110 5.30 20.35 -17.28
C PRO A 110 4.46 20.95 -18.43
N GLU A 111 5.10 21.64 -19.36
CA GLU A 111 4.49 22.22 -20.57
C GLU A 111 4.06 21.17 -21.60
N ASP A 112 4.70 20.00 -21.61
CA ASP A 112 4.40 18.87 -22.50
C ASP A 112 3.50 17.83 -21.83
N ALA A 113 3.02 18.12 -20.61
CA ALA A 113 2.12 17.23 -19.90
C ALA A 113 0.84 17.02 -20.75
N PRO A 114 0.45 15.77 -21.02
CA PRO A 114 -0.77 15.51 -21.78
C PRO A 114 -1.95 16.15 -21.05
N ALA A 115 -2.91 16.66 -21.83
CA ALA A 115 -4.13 17.20 -21.26
C ALA A 115 -4.76 16.19 -20.29
N PRO A 116 -5.36 16.65 -19.18
CA PRO A 116 -5.95 15.76 -18.17
C PRO A 116 -6.83 14.70 -18.82
N LYS A 117 -6.56 13.43 -18.52
CA LYS A 117 -7.38 12.32 -19.04
C LYS A 117 -8.80 12.46 -18.49
N ASP A 118 -9.80 12.31 -19.36
CA ASP A 118 -11.19 12.23 -18.92
C ASP A 118 -11.35 11.12 -17.89
N VAL A 119 -11.74 11.50 -16.68
CA VAL A 119 -12.06 10.55 -15.61
C VAL A 119 -13.39 9.91 -15.97
N PHE A 120 -13.35 8.61 -16.26
CA PHE A 120 -14.57 7.83 -16.41
C PHE A 120 -15.24 7.71 -15.05
N ASP A 121 -16.14 8.64 -14.76
CA ASP A 121 -17.10 8.49 -13.67
C ASP A 121 -17.97 7.28 -14.02
N ASN A 122 -17.75 6.16 -13.35
CA ASN A 122 -18.50 4.90 -13.54
C ASN A 122 -20.02 5.07 -13.32
N ASN A 123 -20.47 6.24 -12.88
CA ASN A 123 -21.87 6.61 -12.70
C ASN A 123 -22.53 7.22 -13.94
N ARG A 124 -21.75 7.67 -14.95
CA ARG A 124 -22.29 8.29 -16.18
C ARG A 124 -22.73 7.29 -17.25
N SER A 125 -22.27 6.05 -17.17
CA SER A 125 -22.43 5.05 -18.22
C SER A 125 -23.57 4.07 -18.00
N GLN A 126 -24.49 4.28 -17.04
CA GLN A 126 -25.76 3.53 -17.04
C GLN A 126 -26.66 4.09 -18.15
N PRO A 127 -26.74 3.43 -19.33
CA PRO A 127 -27.59 3.87 -20.42
C PRO A 127 -29.02 3.48 -20.05
N GLY A 128 -29.73 4.39 -19.38
CA GLY A 128 -31.04 4.09 -18.82
C GLY A 128 -31.32 4.78 -17.48
N ALA A 129 -30.31 5.37 -16.83
CA ALA A 129 -30.57 6.39 -15.83
C ALA A 129 -31.19 7.58 -16.55
N ARG A 130 -32.53 7.59 -16.62
CA ARG A 130 -33.30 8.73 -17.09
C ARG A 130 -32.70 9.97 -16.41
N PRO A 131 -32.41 11.06 -17.13
CA PRO A 131 -32.09 12.30 -16.45
C PRO A 131 -33.20 12.49 -15.43
N VAL A 132 -32.87 12.49 -14.15
CA VAL A 132 -33.81 12.95 -13.15
C VAL A 132 -33.99 14.40 -13.55
N VAL A 133 -35.04 14.65 -14.33
CA VAL A 133 -35.55 15.97 -14.57
C VAL A 133 -35.97 16.39 -13.17
N VAL A 134 -35.07 17.06 -12.46
CA VAL A 134 -35.38 17.79 -11.23
C VAL A 134 -36.19 19.00 -11.67
N ASN A 135 -37.35 18.74 -12.26
CA ASN A 135 -38.40 19.72 -12.37
C ASN A 135 -38.93 19.87 -10.96
N ASN A 136 -38.55 20.98 -10.34
CA ASN A 136 -39.40 21.65 -9.38
C ASN A 136 -39.47 21.04 -7.97
N LEU A 137 -38.32 20.78 -7.34
CA LEU A 137 -38.23 20.87 -5.88
C LEU A 137 -37.43 22.10 -5.50
N GLN A 138 -38.15 23.05 -4.91
CA GLN A 138 -37.66 24.13 -4.07
C GLN A 138 -36.29 23.82 -3.46
N GLN A 139 -35.27 24.58 -3.89
CA GLN A 139 -34.22 25.22 -3.11
C GLN A 139 -33.89 24.70 -1.69
N VAL A 140 -33.83 23.39 -1.44
CA VAL A 140 -33.14 22.87 -0.26
C VAL A 140 -31.65 22.89 -0.58
N ARG A 141 -31.05 24.06 -0.37
CA ARG A 141 -29.60 24.24 -0.42
C ARG A 141 -28.97 23.28 0.59
N PRO A 142 -28.00 22.43 0.20
CA PRO A 142 -27.22 21.66 1.16
C PRO A 142 -26.55 22.62 2.15
N GLN A 143 -26.68 22.36 3.45
CA GLN A 143 -26.18 23.25 4.51
C GLN A 143 -24.67 23.51 4.42
N TRP A 144 -23.89 22.64 3.76
CA TRP A 144 -22.45 22.84 3.54
C TRP A 144 -22.13 23.92 2.49
N ALA A 145 -23.08 24.29 1.62
CA ALA A 145 -22.88 25.32 0.60
C ALA A 145 -22.92 26.76 1.15
N ASN A 146 -23.15 26.95 2.46
CA ASN A 146 -23.07 28.26 3.11
C ASN A 146 -21.71 28.56 3.77
N VAL A 147 -20.68 27.71 3.57
CA VAL A 147 -19.33 27.90 4.16
C VAL A 147 -18.29 28.34 3.11
N VAL A 148 -18.73 29.04 2.05
CA VAL A 148 -17.82 29.68 1.07
C VAL A 148 -18.24 31.14 0.84
N GLN A 149 -18.37 31.90 1.93
CA GLN A 149 -18.27 33.35 1.90
C GLN A 149 -17.27 33.79 2.96
N GLY A 150 -16.09 34.20 2.48
CA GLY A 150 -15.16 35.00 3.27
C GLY A 150 -14.01 34.24 3.90
N TRP A 151 -13.03 33.83 3.09
CA TRP A 151 -11.63 34.01 3.50
C TRP A 151 -11.35 35.53 3.41
N GLN A 152 -11.90 36.30 4.34
CA GLN A 152 -11.46 37.67 4.58
C GLN A 152 -10.23 37.58 5.49
N PRO A 153 -9.11 38.25 5.18
CA PRO A 153 -8.03 38.40 6.14
C PRO A 153 -8.62 39.06 7.41
N PRO A 154 -8.23 38.62 8.62
CA PRO A 154 -8.72 39.26 9.83
C PRO A 154 -8.25 40.72 9.83
N ALA A 155 -9.16 41.62 9.49
CA ALA A 155 -8.99 43.03 9.79
C ALA A 155 -8.94 43.15 11.31
N ALA A 156 -7.86 43.75 11.80
CA ALA A 156 -7.68 44.10 13.20
C ALA A 156 -8.86 44.94 13.69
N GLN A 157 -9.85 44.30 14.31
CA GLN A 157 -10.93 45.00 14.99
C GLN A 157 -10.51 45.27 16.43
N ALA A 158 -10.37 46.57 16.67
CA ALA A 158 -10.08 47.18 17.95
C ALA A 158 -11.03 46.69 19.06
N LEU A 159 -10.43 46.57 20.24
CA LEU A 159 -11.07 46.31 21.52
C LEU A 159 -12.24 47.28 21.76
N ALA A 160 -13.47 46.75 21.72
CA ALA A 160 -14.61 47.36 22.37
C ALA A 160 -14.88 46.60 23.68
N ALA A 161 -14.55 47.26 24.79
CA ALA A 161 -14.87 46.82 26.13
C ALA A 161 -16.38 46.63 26.29
N GLY A 162 -16.83 45.47 26.77
CA GLY A 162 -18.25 45.32 27.08
C GLY A 162 -18.72 43.93 27.47
N ARG A 163 -18.85 43.74 28.79
CA ARG A 163 -19.82 42.88 29.49
C ARG A 163 -19.64 41.36 29.42
N PHE A 164 -18.97 40.87 30.46
CA PHE A 164 -19.10 39.53 31.00
C PHE A 164 -20.54 39.25 31.43
N SER A 165 -21.19 38.29 30.79
CA SER A 165 -22.35 37.58 31.35
C SER A 165 -21.88 36.20 31.79
N ALA A 166 -21.83 36.02 33.10
CA ALA A 166 -21.51 34.77 33.76
C ALA A 166 -22.59 33.72 33.46
N PHE A 167 -22.23 32.65 32.76
CA PHE A 167 -22.93 31.38 32.84
C PHE A 167 -22.01 30.36 33.51
N GLN A 168 -22.29 30.12 34.79
CA GLN A 168 -21.75 29.02 35.57
C GLN A 168 -22.24 27.69 34.99
N ALA A 169 -21.42 27.02 34.19
CA ALA A 169 -21.58 25.60 33.90
C ALA A 169 -20.75 24.79 34.89
N ARG A 170 -21.45 24.04 35.75
CA ARG A 170 -20.86 23.13 36.75
C ARG A 170 -20.15 21.95 36.06
N PRO A 171 -18.94 21.55 36.49
CA PRO A 171 -18.35 20.29 36.06
C PRO A 171 -19.05 19.12 36.78
N GLN A 172 -19.67 18.21 36.02
CA GLN A 172 -20.09 16.90 36.50
C GLN A 172 -18.87 15.98 36.56
N VAL A 173 -18.42 15.67 37.77
CA VAL A 173 -17.36 14.70 38.05
C VAL A 173 -17.92 13.29 37.85
N VAL A 174 -17.59 12.66 36.73
CA VAL A 174 -17.84 11.22 36.52
C VAL A 174 -16.78 10.45 37.31
N ARG A 175 -17.21 9.79 38.39
CA ARG A 175 -16.39 8.86 39.17
C ARG A 175 -16.36 7.49 38.46
N PRO A 176 -15.20 6.90 38.18
CA PRO A 176 -15.14 5.48 37.85
C PRO A 176 -15.36 4.64 39.13
N LEU A 177 -16.32 3.74 39.05
CA LEU A 177 -16.67 2.75 40.06
C LEU A 177 -15.54 1.72 40.14
N TYR A 178 -14.87 1.65 41.30
CA TYR A 178 -13.92 0.59 41.63
C TYR A 178 -14.68 -0.74 41.73
N GLY A 179 -14.51 -1.60 40.72
CA GLY A 179 -14.87 -3.01 40.78
C GLY A 179 -13.74 -3.79 41.45
N ALA A 180 -13.85 -3.97 42.77
CA ALA A 180 -13.10 -4.97 43.51
C ALA A 180 -13.65 -6.36 43.18
N GLY A 181 -12.78 -7.27 42.75
CA GLY A 181 -13.13 -8.62 42.35
C GLY A 181 -11.90 -9.52 42.30
N VAL A 182 -11.30 -9.72 43.47
CA VAL A 182 -10.39 -10.83 43.79
C VAL A 182 -11.18 -12.14 43.69
N GLN A 183 -10.67 -13.18 43.02
CA GLN A 183 -10.30 -14.49 43.61
C GLN A 183 -10.10 -15.59 42.56
N GLY A 184 -8.94 -16.26 42.63
CA GLY A 184 -8.84 -17.72 42.52
C GLY A 184 -8.76 -18.35 41.12
N GLY A 185 -7.57 -18.85 40.77
CA GLY A 185 -7.41 -19.71 39.61
C GLY A 185 -5.97 -20.18 39.40
N VAL A 186 -5.38 -20.84 40.39
CA VAL A 186 -4.06 -21.50 40.28
C VAL A 186 -4.23 -22.76 39.42
N GLY A 187 -4.14 -22.60 38.09
CA GLY A 187 -4.12 -23.69 37.13
C GLY A 187 -2.68 -24.15 36.89
N ALA A 188 -2.38 -25.37 37.34
CA ALA A 188 -1.08 -26.02 37.26
C ALA A 188 -0.53 -26.08 35.82
N ARG A 189 0.72 -25.64 35.66
CA ARG A 189 1.53 -25.89 34.47
C ARG A 189 1.92 -27.36 34.45
N VAL A 190 1.45 -28.10 33.44
CA VAL A 190 1.98 -29.42 33.10
C VAL A 190 3.19 -29.21 32.18
N PRO A 191 4.39 -29.72 32.53
CA PRO A 191 5.50 -29.73 31.58
C PRO A 191 5.23 -30.78 30.51
N GLN A 192 5.02 -30.33 29.27
CA GLN A 192 4.91 -31.22 28.13
C GLN A 192 6.30 -31.78 27.80
N MET A 193 6.50 -33.07 28.05
CA MET A 193 7.70 -33.83 27.70
C MET A 193 7.96 -33.74 26.19
N VAL A 194 9.10 -33.15 25.83
CA VAL A 194 9.66 -33.22 24.49
C VAL A 194 10.24 -34.62 24.29
N SER A 195 9.63 -35.39 23.41
CA SER A 195 10.19 -36.65 22.92
C SER A 195 11.11 -36.36 21.73
N PRO A 196 12.39 -36.79 21.73
CA PRO A 196 13.22 -36.74 20.53
C PRO A 196 12.75 -37.82 19.56
N ARG A 197 12.36 -37.42 18.35
CA ARG A 197 12.07 -38.34 17.23
C ARG A 197 13.28 -38.37 16.30
N PRO A 198 14.02 -39.50 16.21
CA PRO A 198 14.99 -39.71 15.14
C PRO A 198 14.32 -40.41 13.95
N GLY A 199 14.78 -40.10 12.74
CA GLY A 199 14.45 -40.81 11.50
C GLY A 199 13.91 -39.86 10.42
N LEU A 200 14.74 -39.37 9.49
CA LEU A 200 14.98 -40.01 8.19
C LEU A 200 13.69 -40.55 7.55
N TRP A 201 13.17 -39.87 6.53
CA TRP A 201 12.78 -40.49 5.25
C TRP A 201 12.71 -39.40 4.18
N ASN A 202 13.55 -39.60 3.17
CA ASN A 202 13.55 -38.97 1.86
C ASN A 202 12.21 -39.28 1.18
N GLN A 203 11.45 -38.27 0.76
CA GLN A 203 10.29 -38.48 -0.11
C GLN A 203 10.18 -37.33 -1.12
N GLN A 204 10.81 -37.57 -2.27
CA GLN A 204 10.37 -37.01 -3.54
C GLN A 204 8.90 -37.39 -3.74
N ALA A 205 8.01 -36.41 -3.67
CA ALA A 205 6.62 -36.56 -4.11
C ALA A 205 6.34 -35.50 -5.16
N GLY A 206 6.23 -35.97 -6.41
CA GLY A 206 5.85 -35.16 -7.55
C GLY A 206 4.45 -34.58 -7.37
N PHE A 207 4.32 -33.29 -7.64
CA PHE A 207 3.03 -32.63 -7.83
C PHE A 207 2.40 -33.16 -9.12
N GLN A 208 1.50 -34.13 -8.99
CA GLN A 208 0.59 -34.52 -10.06
C GLN A 208 -0.57 -33.52 -10.13
N PHE A 209 -0.61 -32.78 -11.24
CA PHE A 209 -1.72 -31.93 -11.65
C PHE A 209 -2.98 -32.79 -11.83
N ARG A 210 -4.01 -32.60 -10.98
CA ARG A 210 -5.37 -33.08 -11.27
C ARG A 210 -6.01 -32.15 -12.29
N GLY A 211 -5.95 -32.54 -13.56
CA GLY A 211 -6.82 -32.00 -14.61
C GLY A 211 -8.23 -32.52 -14.44
N SER A 212 -9.21 -31.62 -14.33
CA SER A 212 -10.63 -31.99 -14.45
C SER A 212 -10.99 -32.03 -15.93
N ALA A 213 -11.32 -33.22 -16.41
CA ALA A 213 -11.91 -33.44 -17.72
C ALA A 213 -13.34 -32.88 -17.74
N GLY A 214 -13.58 -31.90 -18.62
CA GLY A 214 -14.90 -31.46 -19.05
C GLY A 214 -14.96 -31.59 -20.57
N THR A 215 -15.79 -32.52 -21.03
CA THR A 215 -16.00 -32.89 -22.42
C THR A 215 -16.90 -31.91 -23.19
N ALA A 216 -16.60 -31.82 -24.50
CA ALA A 216 -17.47 -31.46 -25.63
C ALA A 216 -17.78 -29.96 -25.90
N ALA A 217 -17.18 -29.42 -26.96
CA ALA A 217 -17.86 -29.31 -28.26
C ALA A 217 -16.92 -28.72 -29.33
N ASP A 218 -16.54 -29.59 -30.25
CA ASP A 218 -16.25 -29.38 -31.67
C ASP A 218 -16.55 -27.98 -32.26
N ARG A 219 -15.48 -27.27 -32.69
CA ARG A 219 -15.47 -26.37 -33.86
C ARG A 219 -14.08 -26.37 -34.49
N SER A 220 -13.96 -27.16 -35.54
CA SER A 220 -13.05 -27.01 -36.69
C SER A 220 -12.34 -25.65 -36.80
N ARG A 221 -11.06 -25.62 -36.42
CA ARG A 221 -10.08 -24.68 -36.99
C ARG A 221 -8.80 -25.42 -37.33
N THR A 222 -8.49 -25.36 -38.61
CA THR A 222 -7.29 -25.78 -39.32
C THR A 222 -6.00 -25.57 -38.49
N PRO A 223 -5.16 -26.61 -38.28
CA PRO A 223 -3.85 -26.42 -37.69
C PRO A 223 -2.92 -25.78 -38.74
N ALA A 224 -2.41 -24.59 -38.43
CA ALA A 224 -1.26 -24.04 -39.13
C ALA A 224 -0.05 -24.94 -38.87
N GLY A 225 0.65 -25.34 -39.94
CA GLY A 225 1.83 -26.19 -39.88
C GLY A 225 2.91 -25.55 -39.01
N ARG A 226 3.19 -26.17 -37.86
CA ARG A 226 4.31 -25.81 -37.00
C ARG A 226 5.55 -26.47 -37.59
N THR A 227 6.36 -25.70 -38.30
CA THR A 227 7.69 -26.11 -38.75
C THR A 227 8.59 -26.27 -37.54
N ASN A 228 8.94 -27.52 -37.23
CA ASN A 228 10.00 -27.86 -36.29
C ASN A 228 11.35 -27.47 -36.91
N GLY A 229 11.74 -26.20 -36.72
CA GLY A 229 13.09 -25.72 -36.97
C GLY A 229 13.99 -26.05 -35.78
N SER A 230 14.49 -27.28 -35.71
CA SER A 230 15.63 -27.63 -34.86
C SER A 230 16.89 -27.01 -35.47
N GLY A 231 17.11 -25.72 -35.20
CA GLY A 231 18.39 -25.07 -35.48
C GLY A 231 19.48 -25.63 -34.55
N PRO A 232 20.71 -25.83 -35.04
CA PRO A 232 21.82 -26.29 -34.22
C PRO A 232 22.12 -25.25 -33.13
N PHE A 233 22.12 -25.71 -31.87
CA PHE A 233 22.60 -24.92 -30.75
C PHE A 233 24.06 -24.51 -31.01
N PRO A 234 24.43 -23.23 -30.81
CA PRO A 234 25.83 -22.83 -30.88
C PRO A 234 26.63 -23.57 -29.80
N PRO A 235 27.91 -23.91 -30.07
CA PRO A 235 28.76 -24.57 -29.08
C PRO A 235 28.88 -23.70 -27.82
N SER A 236 28.60 -24.32 -26.68
CA SER A 236 28.74 -23.71 -25.35
C SER A 236 30.18 -23.25 -25.16
N VAL A 237 30.40 -21.93 -25.16
CA VAL A 237 31.68 -21.34 -24.79
C VAL A 237 31.91 -21.63 -23.30
N PRO A 238 33.02 -22.28 -22.92
CA PRO A 238 33.32 -22.52 -21.51
C PRO A 238 33.49 -21.19 -20.77
N PRO A 239 33.02 -21.08 -19.51
CA PRO A 239 33.13 -19.85 -18.74
C PRO A 239 34.60 -19.47 -18.53
N PRO A 240 34.94 -18.17 -18.55
CA PRO A 240 36.30 -17.71 -18.32
C PRO A 240 36.77 -18.17 -16.93
N LYS A 241 37.94 -18.80 -16.89
CA LYS A 241 38.63 -19.16 -15.65
C LYS A 241 38.87 -17.88 -14.84
N LYS A 242 38.17 -17.72 -13.72
CA LYS A 242 38.48 -16.68 -12.73
C LYS A 242 39.86 -16.98 -12.17
N ASN A 243 40.88 -16.23 -12.59
CA ASN A 243 42.16 -16.17 -11.91
C ASN A 243 41.92 -15.54 -10.53
N SER A 244 41.84 -16.39 -9.51
CA SER A 244 41.86 -16.00 -8.09
C SER A 244 43.27 -15.57 -7.70
N GLY A 245 43.72 -14.44 -8.26
CA GLY A 245 44.87 -13.71 -7.73
C GLY A 245 44.37 -12.74 -6.68
N LEU A 246 44.27 -13.19 -5.43
CA LEU A 246 44.10 -12.29 -4.28
C LEU A 246 45.39 -11.46 -4.15
N PRO A 247 45.34 -10.12 -4.14
CA PRO A 247 46.52 -9.32 -3.83
C PRO A 247 46.93 -9.54 -2.36
N HIS A 248 48.25 -9.66 -2.14
CA HIS A 248 48.85 -9.77 -0.82
C HIS A 248 48.58 -8.51 0.01
N PRO A 249 48.14 -8.62 1.28
CA PRO A 249 47.72 -7.47 2.06
C PRO A 249 48.86 -6.89 2.91
N TRP A 250 49.94 -6.37 2.32
CA TRP A 250 50.87 -5.41 2.97
C TRP A 250 52.04 -5.06 2.03
N GLU A 251 51.94 -3.95 1.30
CA GLU A 251 53.06 -3.07 0.90
C GLU A 251 52.51 -1.65 0.74
#